data_AF-A0A7Z9GUS3-F1
#
_entry.id   AF-A0A7Z9GUS3-F1
#
_cell.length_a   1.000
_cell.length_b   1.000
_cell.length_c   1.000
_cell.angle_alpha   90.00
_cell.angle_beta   90.00
_cell.angle_gamma   90.00
#
_symmetry.space_group_name_H-M   'P 1'
#
loop_
_entity.id
_entity.type
_entity.pdbx_description
1 polymer ?
#
loop_
_entity_poly.entity_id
_entity_poly.type
_entity_poly.pdbx_seq_one_letter_code
_entity_poly.pdbx_strand_id
1 'polypeptide(L)'
;TRVAEFVSRNPKIAAVQAAGIRPEGDGKTSVLVRAGGQEAEIAVEVSGHASTEPVSFAYETLAALSKQGCNAGACHGSPSGKGGFRLSLRAFDASIDRVTLIREDFGRRTNVLDAEESLLLLKPSMKVAHGGGRQIKKTDYAYGLLKNWISEGCRLDAADRPRCVGIEVYPASGRVLQRPAHTQQLSVLARYSDGSVRDITPLVVYTSSDTEVATVAETGLVVGHDRGQAAVIVRYLEFIESSFLTFVKDVEGYQWVDVPTNNYVDQHVNTKLKQLKYLPSELCSDEEFVRRLYLDVIGLLPTSAHL
;
A
#
# COMPACT_ATOMS: atom_id res chain seq x y z
N THR A 1 -2.87 11.18 10.88
CA THR A 1 -3.00 9.92 11.65
C THR A 1 -4.39 9.88 12.25
N ARG A 2 -5.00 8.70 12.49
CA ARG A 2 -6.39 8.64 13.01
C ARG A 2 -6.57 9.14 14.46
N VAL A 3 -5.46 9.35 15.16
CA VAL A 3 -5.42 9.93 16.52
C VAL A 3 -5.29 11.45 16.52
N ALA A 4 -5.05 12.06 15.36
CA ALA A 4 -4.99 13.51 15.24
C ALA A 4 -6.40 14.07 14.96
N GLU A 5 -6.73 15.17 15.63
CA GLU A 5 -7.89 15.99 15.30
C GLU A 5 -7.49 16.99 14.21
N PHE A 6 -8.34 17.10 13.19
CA PHE A 6 -8.17 18.05 12.09
C PHE A 6 -9.37 19.01 12.09
N VAL A 7 -9.11 20.31 12.09
CA VAL A 7 -10.15 21.35 12.06
C VAL A 7 -9.82 22.36 10.96
N SER A 8 -10.65 22.40 9.92
CA SER A 8 -10.54 23.45 8.90
C SER A 8 -11.05 24.79 9.43
N ARG A 9 -10.29 25.87 9.20
CA ARG A 9 -10.75 27.23 9.50
C ARG A 9 -11.82 27.72 8.53
N ASN A 10 -11.89 27.14 7.33
CA ASN A 10 -12.93 27.42 6.35
C ASN A 10 -13.31 26.16 5.57
N PRO A 11 -14.32 25.41 6.05
CA PRO A 11 -14.81 24.20 5.39
C PRO A 11 -15.38 24.42 3.99
N LYS A 12 -15.66 25.66 3.56
CA LYS A 12 -16.11 25.95 2.19
C LYS A 12 -14.96 25.97 1.17
N ILE A 13 -13.71 26.04 1.64
CA ILE A 13 -12.51 25.97 0.80
C ILE A 13 -11.92 24.57 0.88
N ALA A 14 -11.67 24.09 2.09
CA ALA A 14 -11.13 22.75 2.33
C ALA A 14 -11.85 22.12 3.52
N ALA A 15 -12.54 21.00 3.30
CA ALA A 15 -13.21 20.25 4.35
C ALA A 15 -12.32 19.13 4.89
N VAL A 16 -12.49 18.84 6.17
CA VAL A 16 -11.87 17.66 6.80
C VAL A 16 -12.80 16.47 6.59
N GLN A 17 -12.29 15.39 6.01
CA GLN A 17 -13.00 14.14 5.87
C GLN A 17 -12.17 12.99 6.45
N ALA A 18 -12.62 12.45 7.58
CA ALA A 18 -11.83 11.53 8.41
C ALA A 18 -10.45 12.10 8.73
N ALA A 19 -9.38 11.46 8.25
CA ALA A 19 -7.99 11.91 8.47
C ALA A 19 -7.39 12.63 7.25
N GLY A 20 -8.20 12.97 6.25
CA GLY A 20 -7.79 13.67 5.02
C GLY A 20 -8.45 15.03 4.86
N ILE A 21 -7.95 15.80 3.90
CA ILE A 21 -8.47 17.12 3.53
C ILE A 21 -9.02 17.01 2.11
N ARG A 22 -10.28 17.41 1.90
CA ARG A 22 -10.93 17.46 0.59
C ARG A 22 -11.13 18.91 0.16
N PRO A 23 -10.79 19.27 -1.10
CA PRO A 23 -11.12 20.59 -1.63
C PRO A 23 -12.65 20.71 -1.81
N GLU A 24 -13.19 21.90 -1.52
CA GLU A 24 -14.62 22.25 -1.63
C GLU A 24 -14.86 23.52 -2.45
N GLY A 25 -13.84 24.37 -2.58
CA GLY A 25 -13.92 25.62 -3.33
C GLY A 25 -12.56 26.30 -3.38
N ASP A 26 -12.35 27.13 -4.40
CA ASP A 26 -11.09 27.86 -4.57
C ASP A 26 -10.90 28.90 -3.47
N GLY A 27 -9.65 29.08 -3.04
CA GLY A 27 -9.26 30.07 -2.05
C GLY A 27 -8.16 29.60 -1.10
N LYS A 28 -7.90 30.42 -0.08
CA LYS A 28 -6.90 30.14 0.97
C LYS A 28 -7.59 29.94 2.31
N THR A 29 -7.15 28.94 3.05
CA THR A 29 -7.57 28.65 4.42
C THR A 29 -6.38 28.08 5.19
N SER A 30 -6.60 27.73 6.45
CA SER A 30 -5.70 26.85 7.19
C SER A 30 -6.46 25.65 7.76
N VAL A 31 -5.72 24.59 8.03
CA VAL A 31 -6.20 23.43 8.78
C VAL A 31 -5.37 23.31 10.04
N LEU A 32 -6.06 23.30 11.17
CA LEU A 32 -5.48 23.04 12.46
C LEU A 32 -5.36 21.54 12.69
N VAL A 33 -4.19 21.09 13.14
CA VAL A 33 -3.91 19.70 13.48
C VAL A 33 -3.51 19.63 14.94
N ARG A 34 -4.20 18.79 15.71
CA ARG A 34 -3.88 18.52 17.12
C ARG A 34 -3.63 17.04 17.33
N ALA A 35 -2.50 16.71 17.94
CA ALA A 35 -2.18 15.32 18.29
C ALA A 35 -1.21 15.28 19.47
N GLY A 36 -1.51 14.45 20.48
CA GLY A 36 -0.60 14.22 21.61
C GLY A 36 -0.19 15.49 22.36
N GLY A 37 -1.12 16.45 22.51
CA GLY A 37 -0.85 17.75 23.15
C GLY A 37 -0.06 18.75 22.30
N GLN A 38 0.30 18.39 21.06
CA GLN A 38 0.89 19.30 20.10
C GLN A 38 -0.19 19.88 19.18
N GLU A 39 0.01 21.11 18.73
CA GLU A 39 -0.85 21.82 17.79
C GLU A 39 0.01 22.41 16.67
N ALA A 40 -0.45 22.27 15.43
CA ALA A 40 0.17 22.87 14.26
C ALA A 40 -0.93 23.43 13.34
N GLU A 41 -0.69 24.60 12.77
CA GLU A 41 -1.59 25.21 11.79
C GLU A 41 -0.94 25.20 10.41
N ILE A 42 -1.59 24.55 9.45
CA ILE A 42 -1.07 24.32 8.10
C ILE A 42 -1.87 25.20 7.14
N ALA A 43 -1.19 26.06 6.39
CA ALA A 43 -1.81 26.83 5.32
C ALA A 43 -2.24 25.90 4.17
N VAL A 44 -3.44 26.12 3.64
CA VAL A 44 -4.02 25.35 2.54
C VAL A 44 -4.52 26.32 1.48
N GLU A 45 -4.13 26.07 0.23
CA GLU A 45 -4.61 26.79 -0.94
C GLU A 45 -5.26 25.78 -1.89
N VAL A 46 -6.48 26.09 -2.31
CA VAL A 46 -7.26 25.33 -3.29
C VAL A 46 -7.42 26.19 -4.53
N SER A 47 -7.11 25.62 -5.69
CA SER A 47 -7.23 26.29 -6.98
C SER A 47 -7.72 25.29 -8.03
N GLY A 48 -8.56 25.76 -8.96
CA GLY A 48 -9.06 24.92 -10.04
C GLY A 48 -10.07 23.87 -9.60
N HIS A 49 -10.74 24.06 -8.45
CA HIS A 49 -11.75 23.12 -7.93
C HIS A 49 -12.93 22.92 -8.89
N ALA A 50 -13.29 23.95 -9.66
CA ALA A 50 -14.33 23.86 -10.68
C ALA A 50 -13.88 23.11 -11.94
N SER A 51 -12.57 22.93 -12.14
CA SER A 51 -12.02 22.21 -13.28
C SER A 51 -12.10 20.71 -13.03
N THR A 52 -12.73 19.98 -13.94
CA THR A 52 -12.71 18.51 -13.91
C THR A 52 -11.37 18.00 -14.39
N GLU A 53 -10.62 17.36 -13.49
CA GLU A 53 -9.45 16.60 -13.88
C GLU A 53 -9.88 15.21 -14.39
N PRO A 54 -9.58 14.85 -15.65
CA PRO A 54 -9.97 13.55 -16.21
C PRO A 54 -9.16 12.42 -15.60
N VAL A 55 -9.79 11.25 -15.47
CA VAL A 55 -9.13 10.06 -14.91
C VAL A 55 -8.00 9.59 -15.82
N SER A 56 -6.80 9.48 -15.25
CA SER A 56 -5.64 8.94 -15.94
C SER A 56 -5.81 7.44 -16.18
N PHE A 57 -5.75 7.00 -17.43
CA PHE A 57 -5.76 5.57 -17.74
C PHE A 57 -4.60 4.86 -17.06
N ALA A 58 -3.38 5.33 -17.28
CA ALA A 58 -2.20 4.60 -16.84
C ALA A 58 -1.79 4.86 -15.38
N TYR A 59 -2.28 5.93 -14.72
CA TYR A 59 -1.99 6.18 -13.30
C TYR A 59 -3.15 5.92 -12.34
N GLU A 60 -4.40 5.98 -12.81
CA GLU A 60 -5.57 5.77 -11.94
C GLU A 60 -6.34 4.52 -12.32
N THR A 61 -6.75 4.36 -13.58
CA THR A 61 -7.51 3.18 -14.02
C THR A 61 -6.72 1.88 -13.82
N LEU A 62 -5.48 1.83 -14.31
CA LEU A 62 -4.62 0.65 -14.14
C LEU A 62 -4.23 0.41 -12.67
N ALA A 63 -4.05 1.47 -11.88
CA ALA A 63 -3.80 1.36 -10.44
C ALA A 63 -5.03 0.81 -9.71
N ALA A 64 -6.24 1.27 -10.06
CA ALA A 64 -7.50 0.79 -9.49
C ALA A 64 -7.72 -0.71 -9.77
N LEU A 65 -7.41 -1.19 -11.00
CA LEU A 65 -7.47 -2.61 -11.32
C LEU A 65 -6.47 -3.43 -10.50
N SER A 66 -5.27 -2.89 -10.29
CA SER A 66 -4.23 -3.52 -9.48
C SER A 66 -4.56 -3.55 -8.00
N LYS A 67 -5.15 -2.45 -7.49
CA LYS A 67 -5.64 -2.31 -6.12
C LYS A 67 -6.64 -3.40 -5.77
N GLN A 68 -7.57 -3.67 -6.69
CA GLN A 68 -8.61 -4.69 -6.52
C GLN A 68 -8.19 -6.08 -6.99
N GLY A 69 -6.88 -6.32 -7.22
CA GLY A 69 -6.34 -7.63 -7.56
C GLY A 69 -6.82 -8.21 -8.90
N CYS A 70 -7.51 -7.43 -9.74
CA CYS A 70 -8.10 -7.91 -10.99
C CYS A 70 -7.04 -8.43 -11.96
N ASN A 71 -5.90 -7.73 -12.03
CA ASN A 71 -4.74 -8.09 -12.84
C ASN A 71 -3.63 -8.79 -12.04
N ALA A 72 -3.98 -9.48 -10.94
CA ALA A 72 -3.06 -10.35 -10.23
C ALA A 72 -2.81 -11.66 -11.00
N GLY A 73 -1.65 -12.29 -10.75
CA GLY A 73 -1.24 -13.52 -11.44
C GLY A 73 -2.16 -14.72 -11.23
N ALA A 74 -2.95 -14.74 -10.15
CA ALA A 74 -3.97 -15.77 -9.92
C ALA A 74 -5.22 -15.62 -10.83
N CYS A 75 -5.43 -14.43 -11.41
CA CYS A 75 -6.65 -14.06 -12.16
C CYS A 75 -6.30 -13.55 -13.57
N HIS A 76 -6.72 -12.34 -13.93
CA HIS A 76 -6.57 -11.83 -15.30
C HIS A 76 -5.14 -11.42 -15.63
N GLY A 77 -4.27 -11.26 -14.63
CA GLY A 77 -2.83 -11.03 -14.80
C GLY A 77 -2.00 -12.28 -15.07
N SER A 78 -2.63 -13.46 -15.19
CA SER A 78 -1.96 -14.68 -15.65
C SER A 78 -1.65 -14.60 -17.15
N PRO A 79 -0.65 -15.34 -17.67
CA PRO A 79 -0.29 -15.32 -19.10
C PRO A 79 -1.46 -15.62 -20.06
N SER A 80 -2.44 -16.41 -19.64
CA SER A 80 -3.63 -16.75 -20.42
C SER A 80 -4.90 -15.98 -19.99
N GLY A 81 -4.83 -15.21 -18.90
CA GLY A 81 -6.00 -14.58 -18.29
C GLY A 81 -7.05 -15.61 -17.82
N LYS A 82 -8.30 -15.16 -17.68
CA LYS A 82 -9.45 -16.00 -17.34
C LYS A 82 -10.66 -15.60 -18.17
N GLY A 83 -11.38 -16.58 -18.72
CA GLY A 83 -12.64 -16.34 -19.45
C GLY A 83 -12.50 -15.41 -20.66
N GLY A 84 -11.40 -15.55 -21.41
CA GLY A 84 -11.09 -14.69 -22.56
C GLY A 84 -10.80 -13.23 -22.19
N PHE A 85 -10.40 -12.96 -20.95
CA PHE A 85 -10.01 -11.64 -20.49
C PHE A 85 -8.63 -11.71 -19.83
N ARG A 86 -7.65 -11.00 -20.40
CA ARG A 86 -6.25 -11.04 -19.98
C ARG A 86 -5.69 -9.63 -19.88
N LEU A 87 -5.20 -9.29 -18.70
CA LEU A 87 -4.49 -8.05 -18.42
C LEU A 87 -3.01 -8.35 -18.21
N SER A 88 -2.17 -7.34 -18.35
CA SER A 88 -0.78 -7.42 -17.95
C SER A 88 -0.68 -7.58 -16.42
N LEU A 89 0.31 -8.35 -15.96
CA LEU A 89 0.48 -8.60 -14.54
C LEU A 89 0.74 -7.28 -13.80
N ARG A 90 -0.17 -6.88 -12.91
CA ARG A 90 -0.06 -5.65 -12.10
C ARG A 90 0.22 -4.40 -12.96
N ALA A 91 -0.42 -4.31 -14.12
CA ALA A 91 -0.35 -3.17 -15.04
C ALA A 91 1.04 -2.91 -15.65
N PHE A 92 1.85 -3.97 -15.82
CA PHE A 92 3.18 -3.89 -16.41
C PHE A 92 3.19 -3.41 -17.88
N ASP A 93 2.12 -3.66 -18.65
CA ASP A 93 2.01 -3.25 -20.06
C ASP A 93 0.65 -2.58 -20.33
N ALA A 94 0.66 -1.25 -20.23
CA ALA A 94 -0.50 -0.41 -20.51
C ALA A 94 -1.01 -0.52 -21.96
N SER A 95 -0.14 -0.87 -22.93
CA SER A 95 -0.53 -0.98 -24.34
C SER A 95 -1.43 -2.18 -24.57
N ILE A 96 -1.08 -3.33 -23.98
CA ILE A 96 -1.90 -4.54 -24.01
C ILE A 96 -3.19 -4.32 -23.20
N ASP A 97 -3.08 -3.73 -22.01
CA ASP A 97 -4.24 -3.48 -21.16
C ASP A 97 -5.27 -2.59 -21.85
N ARG A 98 -4.81 -1.54 -22.55
CA ARG A 98 -5.67 -0.67 -23.36
C ARG A 98 -6.46 -1.47 -24.40
N VAL A 99 -5.79 -2.30 -25.18
CA VAL A 99 -6.43 -3.08 -26.25
C VAL A 99 -7.45 -4.04 -25.66
N THR A 100 -7.08 -4.73 -24.59
CA THR A 100 -7.95 -5.70 -23.89
C THR A 100 -9.18 -5.03 -23.30
N LEU A 101 -9.02 -3.88 -22.62
CA LEU A 101 -10.11 -3.21 -21.93
C LEU A 101 -11.08 -2.52 -22.89
N ILE A 102 -10.60 -1.99 -24.02
CA ILE A 102 -11.40 -1.11 -24.88
C ILE A 102 -11.83 -1.78 -26.18
N ARG A 103 -11.00 -2.67 -26.76
CA ARG A 103 -11.18 -3.16 -28.14
C ARG A 103 -11.52 -4.63 -28.25
N GLU A 104 -10.90 -5.49 -27.44
CA GLU A 104 -11.12 -6.94 -27.53
C GLU A 104 -12.59 -7.32 -27.26
N ASP A 105 -13.01 -8.47 -27.81
CA ASP A 105 -14.38 -8.95 -27.73
C ASP A 105 -15.44 -7.89 -28.09
N PHE A 106 -15.19 -7.14 -29.17
CA PHE A 106 -16.08 -6.08 -29.66
C PHE A 106 -16.35 -4.97 -28.61
N GLY A 107 -15.39 -4.71 -27.73
CA GLY A 107 -15.48 -3.65 -26.72
C GLY A 107 -16.44 -3.96 -25.57
N ARG A 108 -16.90 -5.20 -25.41
CA ARG A 108 -17.94 -5.57 -24.42
C ARG A 108 -17.57 -5.34 -22.94
N ARG A 109 -16.33 -4.95 -22.65
CA ARG A 109 -15.82 -4.79 -21.27
C ARG A 109 -16.25 -3.45 -20.68
N THR A 110 -16.39 -2.43 -21.52
CA THR A 110 -16.79 -1.09 -21.14
C THR A 110 -18.03 -0.65 -21.93
N ASN A 111 -18.97 -0.01 -21.25
CA ASN A 111 -20.15 0.59 -21.84
C ASN A 111 -20.10 2.07 -21.52
N VAL A 112 -19.70 2.89 -22.50
CA VAL A 112 -19.53 4.34 -22.31
C VAL A 112 -20.87 5.09 -22.22
N LEU A 113 -21.97 4.50 -22.72
CA LEU A 113 -23.30 5.08 -22.62
C LEU A 113 -23.92 4.85 -21.24
N ASP A 114 -23.63 3.70 -20.64
CA ASP A 114 -24.01 3.37 -19.27
C ASP A 114 -22.84 2.67 -18.56
N ALA A 115 -22.02 3.46 -17.88
CA ALA A 115 -20.80 2.98 -17.24
C ALA A 115 -21.07 1.87 -16.23
N GLU A 116 -22.18 1.93 -15.48
CA GLU A 116 -22.48 0.93 -14.44
C GLU A 116 -22.83 -0.44 -15.02
N GLU A 117 -23.30 -0.49 -16.27
CA GLU A 117 -23.59 -1.73 -17.02
C GLU A 117 -22.34 -2.33 -17.70
N SER A 118 -21.16 -1.75 -17.49
CA SER A 118 -19.90 -2.31 -17.97
C SER A 118 -19.58 -3.62 -17.28
N LEU A 119 -19.22 -4.67 -18.04
CA LEU A 119 -18.74 -5.93 -17.46
C LEU A 119 -17.53 -5.73 -16.53
N LEU A 120 -16.71 -4.70 -16.79
CA LEU A 120 -15.60 -4.29 -15.94
C LEU A 120 -16.02 -3.87 -14.52
N LEU A 121 -17.27 -3.45 -14.32
CA LEU A 121 -17.84 -3.13 -13.00
C LEU A 121 -18.79 -4.22 -12.50
N LEU A 122 -19.63 -4.78 -13.38
CA LEU A 122 -20.65 -5.77 -13.00
C LEU A 122 -20.05 -7.08 -12.48
N LYS A 123 -18.97 -7.58 -13.10
CA LYS A 123 -18.32 -8.83 -12.70
C LYS A 123 -17.65 -8.71 -11.33
N PRO A 124 -16.70 -7.79 -11.09
CA PRO A 124 -16.03 -7.72 -9.79
C PRO A 124 -16.96 -7.27 -8.65
N SER A 125 -18.10 -6.64 -8.94
CA SER A 125 -19.12 -6.32 -7.92
C SER A 125 -20.12 -7.46 -7.64
N MET A 126 -20.02 -8.57 -8.38
CA MET A 126 -20.94 -9.71 -8.34
C MET A 126 -22.38 -9.36 -8.73
N LYS A 127 -22.59 -8.36 -9.59
CA LYS A 127 -23.87 -8.13 -10.29
C LYS A 127 -24.07 -9.09 -11.45
N VAL A 128 -22.96 -9.57 -12.02
CA VAL A 128 -22.91 -10.73 -12.90
C VAL A 128 -21.94 -11.75 -12.29
N ALA A 129 -22.24 -13.04 -12.43
CA ALA A 129 -21.40 -14.12 -11.89
C ALA A 129 -19.94 -13.98 -12.32
N HIS A 130 -19.03 -13.99 -11.33
CA HIS A 130 -17.60 -13.84 -11.52
C HIS A 130 -16.85 -14.91 -10.72
N GLY A 131 -16.02 -15.72 -11.40
CA GLY A 131 -15.30 -16.84 -10.77
C GLY A 131 -14.26 -16.40 -9.73
N GLY A 132 -13.78 -15.15 -9.80
CA GLY A 132 -12.91 -14.56 -8.78
C GLY A 132 -13.66 -14.02 -7.55
N GLY A 133 -14.98 -14.18 -7.48
CA GLY A 133 -15.80 -13.62 -6.40
C GLY A 133 -15.91 -12.10 -6.45
N ARG A 134 -16.35 -11.50 -5.34
CA ARG A 134 -16.47 -10.03 -5.21
C ARG A 134 -15.09 -9.42 -4.95
N GLN A 135 -14.66 -8.53 -5.84
CA GLN A 135 -13.39 -7.80 -5.78
C GLN A 135 -13.57 -6.30 -5.53
N ILE A 136 -14.78 -5.76 -5.76
CA ILE A 136 -15.04 -4.32 -5.60
C ILE A 136 -16.44 -4.05 -5.06
N LYS A 137 -16.58 -3.00 -4.23
CA LYS A 137 -17.84 -2.44 -3.74
C LYS A 137 -18.07 -1.07 -4.38
N LYS A 138 -19.34 -0.65 -4.51
CA LYS A 138 -19.69 0.69 -5.02
C LYS A 138 -19.10 1.84 -4.18
N THR A 139 -18.81 1.57 -2.91
CA THR A 139 -18.23 2.53 -1.97
C THR A 139 -16.70 2.64 -2.08
N ASP A 140 -16.04 1.76 -2.83
CA ASP A 140 -14.59 1.77 -2.94
C ASP A 140 -14.15 2.89 -3.88
N TYR A 141 -13.04 3.55 -3.55
CA TYR A 141 -12.46 4.61 -4.37
C TYR A 141 -12.18 4.16 -5.81
N ALA A 142 -11.68 2.92 -5.96
CA ALA A 142 -11.43 2.30 -7.26
C ALA A 142 -12.71 2.17 -8.11
N TYR A 143 -13.89 1.98 -7.51
CA TYR A 143 -15.14 1.85 -8.27
C TYR A 143 -15.50 3.18 -8.93
N GLY A 144 -15.40 4.27 -8.15
CA GLY A 144 -15.63 5.62 -8.64
C GLY A 144 -14.70 5.98 -9.79
N LEU A 145 -13.40 5.68 -9.65
CA LEU A 145 -12.41 5.94 -10.71
C LEU A 145 -12.70 5.15 -11.99
N LEU A 146 -12.95 3.84 -11.88
CA LEU A 146 -13.25 3.02 -13.04
C LEU A 146 -14.54 3.48 -13.74
N LYS A 147 -15.58 3.79 -12.95
CA LYS A 147 -16.83 4.35 -13.48
C LYS A 147 -16.59 5.67 -14.22
N ASN A 148 -15.89 6.61 -13.59
CA ASN A 148 -15.61 7.92 -14.19
C ASN A 148 -14.79 7.78 -15.47
N TRP A 149 -13.73 6.96 -15.47
CA TRP A 149 -12.94 6.69 -16.68
C TRP A 149 -13.78 6.13 -17.84
N ILE A 150 -14.72 5.22 -17.55
CA ILE A 150 -15.64 4.69 -18.56
C ILE A 150 -16.60 5.79 -19.05
N SER A 151 -17.19 6.58 -18.14
CA SER A 151 -18.07 7.71 -18.46
C SER A 151 -17.37 8.81 -19.26
N GLU A 152 -16.05 8.97 -19.09
CA GLU A 152 -15.19 9.86 -19.87
C GLU A 152 -14.83 9.29 -21.25
N GLY A 153 -15.45 8.18 -21.66
CA GLY A 153 -15.24 7.56 -22.97
C GLY A 153 -14.03 6.65 -23.04
N CYS A 154 -13.59 6.10 -21.90
CA CYS A 154 -12.37 5.27 -21.81
C CYS A 154 -11.13 6.01 -22.33
N ARG A 155 -11.04 7.31 -22.02
CA ARG A 155 -9.98 8.19 -22.53
C ARG A 155 -8.60 7.67 -22.17
N LEU A 156 -7.64 7.90 -23.06
CA LEU A 156 -6.23 7.68 -22.78
C LEU A 156 -5.56 8.96 -22.33
N ASP A 157 -4.46 8.82 -21.62
CA ASP A 157 -3.60 9.93 -21.29
C ASP A 157 -3.05 10.62 -22.55
N ALA A 158 -2.79 11.93 -22.45
CA ALA A 158 -2.06 12.66 -23.48
C ALA A 158 -0.62 12.12 -23.59
N ALA A 159 -0.03 12.15 -24.79
CA ALA A 159 1.30 11.59 -25.03
C ALA A 159 2.41 12.29 -24.22
N ASP A 160 2.21 13.56 -23.91
CA ASP A 160 3.10 14.45 -23.16
C ASP A 160 2.76 14.55 -21.67
N ARG A 161 1.87 13.68 -21.15
CA ARG A 161 1.49 13.70 -19.74
C ARG A 161 2.73 13.64 -18.82
N PRO A 162 2.70 14.32 -17.66
CA PRO A 162 3.73 14.15 -16.65
C PRO A 162 3.88 12.69 -16.25
N ARG A 163 5.12 12.19 -16.22
CA ARG A 163 5.40 10.81 -15.84
C ARG A 163 5.53 10.72 -14.33
N CYS A 164 4.92 9.71 -13.71
CA CYS A 164 5.22 9.35 -12.33
C CYS A 164 6.69 8.93 -12.26
N VAL A 165 7.45 9.52 -11.33
CA VAL A 165 8.89 9.27 -11.16
C VAL A 165 9.22 8.55 -9.85
N GLY A 166 8.25 8.41 -8.96
CA GLY A 166 8.44 7.71 -7.69
C GLY A 166 7.23 7.84 -6.78
N ILE A 167 7.25 7.04 -5.71
CA ILE A 167 6.30 7.16 -4.60
C ILE A 167 7.04 7.39 -3.29
N GLU A 168 6.38 8.02 -2.35
CA GLU A 168 6.93 8.30 -1.02
C GLU A 168 5.92 7.92 0.05
N VAL A 169 6.36 7.15 1.04
CA VAL A 169 5.52 6.64 2.13
C VAL A 169 5.77 7.45 3.39
N TYR A 170 4.68 7.94 3.99
CA TYR A 170 4.70 8.72 5.20
C TYR A 170 3.92 8.02 6.34
N PRO A 171 4.39 8.12 7.60
CA PRO A 171 5.68 8.69 8.00
C PRO A 171 6.84 7.87 7.43
N ALA A 172 8.02 8.47 7.38
CA ALA A 172 9.23 7.79 6.93
C ALA A 172 9.49 6.50 7.74
N SER A 173 10.15 5.56 7.07
CA SER A 173 10.47 4.23 7.59
C SER A 173 11.26 4.27 8.91
N GLY A 174 11.21 3.18 9.68
CA GLY A 174 11.98 3.03 10.93
C GLY A 174 11.27 3.52 12.20
N ARG A 175 9.94 3.69 12.16
CA ARG A 175 9.17 4.05 13.36
C ARG A 175 9.21 2.92 14.39
N VAL A 176 9.38 3.29 15.65
CA VAL A 176 9.24 2.40 16.82
C VAL A 176 7.96 2.77 17.56
N LEU A 177 7.06 1.81 17.71
CA LEU A 177 5.73 1.96 18.30
C LEU A 177 5.67 1.17 19.61
N GLN A 178 5.58 1.88 20.74
CA GLN A 178 5.47 1.29 22.08
C GLN A 178 4.02 1.24 22.53
N ARG A 179 3.59 0.05 22.99
CA ARG A 179 2.24 -0.11 23.58
C ARG A 179 2.02 0.90 24.72
N PRO A 180 0.82 1.51 24.81
CA PRO A 180 -0.40 1.18 24.08
C PRO A 180 -0.49 1.75 22.66
N ALA A 181 0.44 2.58 22.20
CA ALA A 181 0.47 3.09 20.83
C ALA A 181 0.95 2.02 19.85
N HIS A 182 0.02 1.25 19.29
CA HIS A 182 0.28 0.10 18.42
C HIS A 182 -0.34 0.25 17.02
N THR A 183 -0.75 1.46 16.63
CA THR A 183 -1.33 1.72 15.31
C THR A 183 -0.60 2.84 14.59
N GLN A 184 -0.52 2.75 13.27
CA GLN A 184 0.10 3.76 12.41
C GLN A 184 -0.71 3.88 11.12
N GLN A 185 -1.19 5.09 10.82
CA GLN A 185 -1.77 5.39 9.51
C GLN A 185 -0.64 5.77 8.55
N LEU A 186 -0.57 5.09 7.40
CA LEU A 186 0.30 5.46 6.30
C LEU A 186 -0.43 6.39 5.32
N SER A 187 0.32 7.30 4.69
CA SER A 187 -0.09 8.03 3.49
C SER A 187 0.98 7.86 2.42
N VAL A 188 0.57 7.84 1.16
CA VAL A 188 1.46 7.56 0.04
C VAL A 188 1.27 8.62 -1.01
N LEU A 189 2.37 9.29 -1.37
CA LEU A 189 2.39 10.36 -2.35
C LEU A 189 3.13 9.90 -3.61
N ALA A 190 2.56 10.13 -4.79
CA ALA A 190 3.25 9.98 -6.07
C ALA A 190 3.84 11.33 -6.49
N ARG A 191 5.08 11.31 -6.97
CA ARG A 191 5.77 12.48 -7.54
C ARG A 191 5.81 12.34 -9.05
N TYR A 192 5.57 13.44 -9.76
CA TYR A 192 5.55 13.49 -11.22
C TYR A 192 6.67 14.36 -11.80
N SER A 193 6.99 14.16 -13.06
CA SER A 193 8.11 14.81 -13.75
C SER A 193 7.96 16.32 -13.92
N ASP A 194 6.75 16.86 -13.77
CA ASP A 194 6.45 18.30 -13.75
C ASP A 194 6.57 18.92 -12.35
N GLY A 195 6.96 18.12 -11.35
CA GLY A 195 7.04 18.52 -9.95
C GLY A 195 5.72 18.41 -9.19
N SER A 196 4.61 18.05 -9.85
CA SER A 196 3.34 17.83 -9.17
C SER A 196 3.40 16.60 -8.26
N VAL A 197 2.59 16.62 -7.20
CA VAL A 197 2.49 15.56 -6.20
C VAL A 197 1.03 15.21 -6.00
N ARG A 198 0.72 13.91 -5.97
CA ARG A 198 -0.65 13.42 -5.73
C ARG A 198 -0.69 12.47 -4.55
N ASP A 199 -1.72 12.59 -3.74
CA ASP A 199 -2.05 11.56 -2.75
C ASP A 199 -2.67 10.34 -3.46
N ILE A 200 -1.96 9.22 -3.39
CA ILE A 200 -2.36 7.93 -3.97
C ILE A 200 -2.62 6.89 -2.88
N THR A 201 -2.73 7.29 -1.61
CA THR A 201 -3.05 6.42 -0.47
C THR A 201 -4.19 5.43 -0.75
N PRO A 202 -5.33 5.82 -1.39
CA PRO A 202 -6.41 4.87 -1.67
C PRO A 202 -6.15 3.95 -2.87
N LEU A 203 -5.13 4.23 -3.70
CA LEU A 203 -4.82 3.53 -4.94
C LEU A 203 -3.70 2.49 -4.82
N VAL A 204 -2.90 2.56 -3.76
CA VAL A 204 -1.77 1.64 -3.59
C VAL A 204 -2.19 0.32 -2.95
N VAL A 205 -1.46 -0.75 -3.27
CA VAL A 205 -1.59 -2.05 -2.60
C VAL A 205 -0.65 -2.10 -1.41
N TYR A 206 -1.18 -2.44 -0.24
CA TYR A 206 -0.39 -2.66 0.98
C TYR A 206 -0.31 -4.14 1.30
N THR A 207 0.87 -4.62 1.70
CA THR A 207 1.05 -5.97 2.25
C THR A 207 2.00 -5.93 3.44
N SER A 208 1.75 -6.74 4.47
CA SER A 208 2.68 -6.94 5.57
C SER A 208 3.60 -8.13 5.30
N SER A 209 4.88 -8.01 5.64
CA SER A 209 5.82 -9.14 5.59
C SER A 209 5.55 -10.19 6.67
N ASP A 210 4.91 -9.78 7.78
CA ASP A 210 4.61 -10.64 8.91
C ASP A 210 3.31 -10.17 9.57
N THR A 211 2.24 -10.92 9.33
CA THR A 211 0.90 -10.60 9.85
C THR A 211 0.71 -10.97 11.32
N GLU A 212 1.56 -11.81 11.90
CA GLU A 212 1.56 -12.11 13.34
C GLU A 212 2.14 -10.93 14.12
N VAL A 213 3.12 -10.23 13.54
CA VAL A 213 3.65 -8.97 14.11
C VAL A 213 2.71 -7.80 13.83
N ALA A 214 2.32 -7.56 12.57
CA ALA A 214 1.46 -6.45 12.22
C ALA A 214 0.62 -6.68 10.95
N THR A 215 -0.63 -6.24 10.97
CA THR A 215 -1.50 -6.22 9.78
C THR A 215 -1.63 -4.81 9.21
N VAL A 216 -1.89 -4.70 7.91
CA VAL A 216 -2.19 -3.43 7.24
C VAL A 216 -3.53 -3.52 6.51
N ALA A 217 -4.42 -2.57 6.77
CA ALA A 217 -5.70 -2.45 6.07
C ALA A 217 -5.51 -1.84 4.67
N GLU A 218 -6.49 -2.05 3.79
CA GLU A 218 -6.49 -1.46 2.44
C GLU A 218 -6.40 0.07 2.44
N THR A 219 -6.83 0.72 3.51
CA THR A 219 -6.75 2.17 3.71
C THR A 219 -5.39 2.64 4.24
N GLY A 220 -4.38 1.77 4.33
CA GLY A 220 -3.05 2.08 4.86
C GLY A 220 -2.95 2.15 6.40
N LEU A 221 -3.96 1.67 7.14
CA LEU A 221 -3.89 1.60 8.60
C LEU A 221 -3.14 0.33 9.02
N VAL A 222 -1.99 0.50 9.66
CA VAL A 222 -1.21 -0.58 10.27
C VAL A 222 -1.62 -0.77 11.73
N VAL A 223 -1.79 -2.02 12.15
CA VAL A 223 -2.11 -2.43 13.53
C VAL A 223 -1.10 -3.50 13.95
N GLY A 224 -0.36 -3.24 15.03
CA GLY A 224 0.58 -4.17 15.63
C GLY A 224 -0.09 -5.13 16.61
N HIS A 225 0.19 -6.41 16.46
CA HIS A 225 -0.37 -7.51 17.25
C HIS A 225 0.64 -8.07 18.24
N ASP A 226 1.90 -8.22 17.83
CA ASP A 226 2.99 -8.63 18.72
C ASP A 226 4.21 -7.72 18.60
N ARG A 227 5.20 -7.94 19.47
CA ARG A 227 6.51 -7.30 19.38
C ARG A 227 7.33 -7.92 18.25
N GLY A 228 7.97 -7.06 17.49
CA GLY A 228 8.74 -7.47 16.33
C GLY A 228 8.93 -6.33 15.37
N GLN A 229 9.46 -6.62 14.19
CA GLN A 229 9.54 -5.67 13.10
C GLN A 229 8.83 -6.26 11.89
N ALA A 230 7.89 -5.50 11.33
CA ALA A 230 7.22 -5.85 10.09
C ALA A 230 7.55 -4.80 9.03
N ALA A 231 7.81 -5.26 7.81
CA ALA A 231 7.86 -4.39 6.64
C ALA A 231 6.45 -4.29 6.05
N VAL A 232 5.94 -3.06 5.94
CA VAL A 232 4.76 -2.77 5.14
C VAL A 232 5.23 -2.41 3.74
N ILE A 233 5.00 -3.31 2.80
CA ILE A 233 5.33 -3.13 1.39
C ILE A 233 4.16 -2.38 0.73
N VAL A 234 4.49 -1.27 0.08
CA VAL A 234 3.56 -0.39 -0.63
C VAL A 234 3.86 -0.49 -2.11
N ARG A 235 2.86 -0.84 -2.92
CA ARG A 235 2.98 -0.93 -4.37
C ARG A 235 2.02 0.00 -5.07
N TYR A 236 2.55 0.75 -6.02
CA TYR A 236 1.79 1.54 -6.98
C TYR A 236 2.35 1.31 -8.37
N LEU A 237 1.64 0.52 -9.19
CA LEU A 237 2.12 0.10 -10.51
C LEU A 237 3.50 -0.58 -10.40
N GLU A 238 4.51 -0.04 -11.07
CA GLU A 238 5.91 -0.47 -11.03
C GLU A 238 6.67 -0.04 -9.77
N PHE A 239 6.20 1.00 -9.07
CA PHE A 239 6.87 1.53 -7.89
C PHE A 239 6.56 0.68 -6.65
N ILE A 240 7.62 0.35 -5.91
CA ILE A 240 7.55 -0.44 -4.68
C ILE A 240 8.40 0.26 -3.62
N GLU A 241 7.80 0.55 -2.48
CA GLU A 241 8.49 1.09 -1.31
C GLU A 241 8.20 0.22 -0.09
N SER A 242 9.09 0.25 0.91
CA SER A 242 8.93 -0.49 2.16
C SER A 242 9.06 0.40 3.37
N SER A 243 8.02 0.41 4.22
CA SER A 243 8.04 1.06 5.53
C SER A 243 8.24 0.03 6.63
N PHE A 244 9.40 0.04 7.27
CA PHE A 244 9.69 -0.80 8.43
C PHE A 244 9.10 -0.19 9.69
N LEU A 245 8.25 -0.95 10.37
CA LEU A 245 7.62 -0.55 11.63
C LEU A 245 8.03 -1.56 12.70
N THR A 246 8.61 -1.06 13.79
CA THR A 246 8.98 -1.87 14.94
C THR A 246 7.94 -1.70 16.02
N PHE A 247 7.33 -2.80 16.46
CA PHE A 247 6.38 -2.82 17.56
C PHE A 247 7.09 -3.37 18.80
N VAL A 248 6.97 -2.65 19.90
CA VAL A 248 7.60 -2.99 21.18
C VAL A 248 6.53 -3.00 22.27
N LYS A 249 6.63 -3.99 23.16
CA LYS A 249 5.74 -4.18 24.30
C LYS A 249 6.54 -4.48 25.55
N ASP A 250 5.98 -4.15 26.70
CA ASP A 250 6.56 -4.56 27.97
C ASP A 250 6.43 -6.07 28.15
N VAL A 251 7.49 -6.67 28.69
CA VAL A 251 7.61 -8.11 28.93
C VAL A 251 7.95 -8.25 30.40
N GLU A 252 7.05 -8.88 31.13
CA GLU A 252 7.22 -9.13 32.56
C GLU A 252 8.47 -9.97 32.81
N GLY A 253 9.26 -9.57 33.81
CA GLY A 253 10.51 -10.25 34.14
C GLY A 253 11.66 -10.04 33.15
N TYR A 254 11.49 -9.25 32.08
CA TYR A 254 12.59 -8.97 31.16
C TYR A 254 13.70 -8.17 31.84
N GLN A 255 14.88 -8.78 31.91
CA GLN A 255 16.13 -8.13 32.30
C GLN A 255 17.21 -8.54 31.32
N TRP A 256 17.87 -7.55 30.70
CA TRP A 256 18.94 -7.85 29.76
C TRP A 256 20.10 -8.54 30.47
N VAL A 257 20.59 -9.63 29.86
CA VAL A 257 21.82 -10.31 30.27
C VAL A 257 22.93 -9.89 29.33
N ASP A 258 24.01 -9.34 29.87
CA ASP A 258 25.16 -8.97 29.04
C ASP A 258 25.82 -10.22 28.46
N VAL A 259 25.89 -10.24 27.14
CA VAL A 259 26.54 -11.29 26.36
C VAL A 259 27.81 -10.75 25.70
N PRO A 260 28.86 -11.57 25.54
CA PRO A 260 30.05 -11.19 24.79
C PRO A 260 29.68 -10.71 23.39
N THR A 261 30.30 -9.62 22.95
CA THR A 261 30.13 -9.05 21.61
C THR A 261 31.45 -9.25 20.88
N ASN A 262 31.53 -10.26 20.02
CA ASN A 262 32.77 -10.67 19.37
C ASN A 262 33.05 -9.85 18.10
N ASN A 263 32.01 -9.29 17.47
CA ASN A 263 32.14 -8.50 16.26
C ASN A 263 31.03 -7.41 16.18
N TYR A 264 31.04 -6.63 15.10
CA TYR A 264 30.06 -5.56 14.88
C TYR A 264 28.63 -6.07 14.60
N VAL A 265 28.48 -7.29 14.07
CA VAL A 265 27.16 -7.91 13.85
C VAL A 265 26.49 -8.19 15.19
N ASP A 266 27.24 -8.72 16.16
CA ASP A 266 26.73 -8.96 17.52
C ASP A 266 26.20 -7.67 18.16
N GLN A 267 26.85 -6.52 17.91
CA GLN A 267 26.38 -5.21 18.39
C GLN A 267 24.99 -4.88 17.84
N HIS A 268 24.78 -5.08 16.54
CA HIS A 268 23.49 -4.81 15.90
C HIS A 268 22.40 -5.79 16.35
N VAL A 269 22.73 -7.08 16.45
CA VAL A 269 21.81 -8.12 16.95
C VAL A 269 21.40 -7.81 18.39
N ASN A 270 22.35 -7.57 19.28
CA ASN A 270 22.07 -7.25 20.68
C ASN A 270 21.26 -5.96 20.83
N THR A 271 21.55 -4.94 20.02
CA THR A 271 20.75 -3.70 19.99
C THR A 271 19.30 -3.99 19.61
N LYS A 272 19.06 -4.85 18.61
CA LYS A 272 17.71 -5.20 18.17
C LYS A 272 16.97 -6.07 19.18
N LEU A 273 17.65 -7.07 19.76
CA LEU A 273 17.09 -7.92 20.83
C LEU A 273 16.70 -7.08 22.06
N LYS A 274 17.57 -6.14 22.48
CA LYS A 274 17.26 -5.16 23.53
C LYS A 274 16.02 -4.34 23.21
N GLN A 275 15.96 -3.76 22.01
CA GLN A 275 14.81 -2.95 21.58
C GLN A 275 13.49 -3.76 21.64
N LEU A 276 13.52 -5.02 21.20
CA LEU A 276 12.35 -5.90 21.17
C LEU A 276 12.10 -6.65 22.50
N LYS A 277 12.98 -6.48 23.48
CA LYS A 277 12.97 -7.19 24.77
C LYS A 277 13.10 -8.72 24.65
N TYR A 278 13.79 -9.22 23.63
CA TYR A 278 14.16 -10.63 23.52
C TYR A 278 15.47 -10.88 24.27
N LEU A 279 15.58 -12.03 24.95
CA LEU A 279 16.86 -12.50 25.48
C LEU A 279 17.61 -13.24 24.39
N PRO A 280 18.95 -13.12 24.31
CA PRO A 280 19.75 -13.95 23.43
C PRO A 280 19.54 -15.43 23.79
N SER A 281 19.51 -16.29 22.77
CA SER A 281 19.56 -17.73 22.98
C SER A 281 20.94 -18.15 23.49
N GLU A 282 20.98 -19.28 24.19
CA GLU A 282 22.24 -19.91 24.57
C GLU A 282 23.04 -20.34 23.33
N LEU A 283 24.35 -20.51 23.50
CA LEU A 283 25.21 -21.08 22.47
C LEU A 283 24.79 -22.53 22.20
N CYS A 284 24.66 -22.89 20.93
CA CYS A 284 24.46 -24.28 20.52
C CYS A 284 25.81 -25.01 20.42
N SER A 285 25.77 -26.34 20.38
CA SER A 285 26.97 -27.13 20.08
C SER A 285 27.39 -27.02 18.61
N ASP A 286 28.61 -27.46 18.29
CA ASP A 286 29.10 -27.51 16.91
C ASP A 286 28.23 -28.43 16.03
N GLU A 287 27.76 -29.57 16.57
CA GLU A 287 26.90 -30.49 15.80
C GLU A 287 25.54 -29.85 15.49
N GLU A 288 24.96 -29.13 16.45
CA GLU A 288 23.70 -28.40 16.24
C GLU A 288 23.87 -27.28 15.22
N PHE A 289 24.99 -26.55 15.31
CA PHE A 289 25.30 -25.46 14.38
C PHE A 289 25.45 -25.97 12.94
N VAL A 290 26.29 -27.00 12.72
CA VAL A 290 26.51 -27.58 11.40
C VAL A 290 25.20 -28.13 10.82
N ARG A 291 24.38 -28.78 11.64
CA ARG A 291 23.08 -29.32 11.18
C ARG A 291 22.13 -28.21 10.72
N ARG A 292 22.04 -27.10 11.46
CA ARG A 292 21.21 -25.93 11.06
C ARG A 292 21.73 -25.31 9.77
N LEU A 293 23.04 -25.10 9.68
CA LEU A 293 23.68 -24.53 8.48
C LEU A 293 23.41 -25.37 7.22
N TYR A 294 23.53 -26.70 7.30
CA TYR A 294 23.28 -27.59 6.17
C TYR A 294 21.81 -27.56 5.72
N LEU A 295 20.88 -27.58 6.68
CA LEU A 295 19.46 -27.51 6.36
C LEU A 295 19.08 -26.16 5.74
N ASP A 296 19.60 -25.07 6.28
CA ASP A 296 19.27 -23.72 5.82
C ASP A 296 19.88 -23.40 4.45
N VAL A 297 21.11 -23.86 4.17
CA VAL A 297 21.82 -23.50 2.94
C VAL A 297 21.51 -24.46 1.79
N ILE A 298 21.43 -25.77 2.04
CA ILE A 298 21.28 -26.79 0.98
C ILE A 298 20.10 -27.76 1.19
N GLY A 299 19.34 -27.65 2.29
CA GLY A 299 18.15 -28.48 2.53
C GLY A 299 18.45 -29.95 2.83
N LEU A 300 19.67 -30.28 3.25
CA LEU A 300 20.10 -31.66 3.55
C LEU A 300 20.64 -31.74 4.98
N LEU A 301 20.74 -32.95 5.53
CA LEU A 301 21.46 -33.18 6.79
C LEU A 301 22.96 -33.36 6.51
N PRO A 302 23.85 -32.94 7.44
CA PRO A 302 25.27 -33.23 7.32
C PRO A 302 25.52 -34.74 7.42
N THR A 303 26.51 -35.23 6.67
CA THR A 303 27.03 -36.59 6.84
C THR A 303 27.95 -36.65 8.07
N SER A 304 28.23 -37.84 8.58
CA SER A 304 29.11 -38.05 9.74
C SER A 304 30.54 -37.56 9.54
N ALA A 305 30.96 -37.23 8.32
CA ALA A 305 32.28 -36.66 8.04
C ALA A 305 32.33 -35.14 8.25
N HIS A 306 31.17 -34.48 8.42
CA HIS A 306 31.04 -33.03 8.59
C HIS A 306 30.67 -32.63 10.03
N LEU A 307 30.38 -33.61 10.89
CA LEU A 307 30.14 -33.45 12.33
C LEU A 307 31.43 -33.77 13.09
#